data_AF-E6Q6U9-F1
#
_entry.id   AF-E6Q6U9-F1
#
_cell.length_a   1.000
_cell.length_b   1.000
_cell.length_c   1.000
_cell.angle_alpha   90.00
_cell.angle_beta   90.00
_cell.angle_gamma   90.00
#
_symmetry.space_group_name_H-M   'P 1'
#
loop_
_entity.id
_entity.type
_entity.pdbx_description
1 polymer ?
#
loop_
_entity_poly.entity_id
_entity_poly.type
_entity_poly.pdbx_seq_one_letter_code
_entity_poly.pdbx_strand_id
1 'polypeptide(L)'
;MLMQMRDRLREVFRESDFLVRWGGEEFLVVTRSSRRSDACDIAERARAAVAGRPFALERGQRVNASCSIGFAAFPFVPYSPLSLSWMQVVALADRALYLAKERGRNTWVGATAATRIEPKGLAERIAILGIDALQNGTLELLVPK
;
A
#
# COMPACT_ATOMS: atom_id res chain seq x y z
N MET A 1 -6.59 -11.88 17.29
CA MET A 1 -5.74 -11.69 16.09
C MET A 1 -5.63 -10.22 15.65
N LEU A 2 -6.74 -9.52 15.36
CA LEU A 2 -6.69 -8.12 14.86
C LEU A 2 -6.02 -7.11 15.81
N MET A 3 -6.14 -7.28 17.14
CA MET A 3 -5.40 -6.45 18.10
C MET A 3 -3.89 -6.65 17.98
N GLN A 4 -3.43 -7.89 17.87
CA GLN A 4 -2.01 -8.20 17.66
C GLN A 4 -1.51 -7.69 16.31
N MET A 5 -2.36 -7.67 15.27
CA MET A 5 -2.04 -7.08 13.97
C MET A 5 -1.78 -5.58 14.12
N ARG A 6 -2.71 -4.85 14.75
CA ARG A 6 -2.53 -3.43 15.09
C ARG A 6 -1.22 -3.19 15.85
N ASP A 7 -0.94 -4.00 16.86
CA ASP A 7 0.24 -3.80 17.73
C ASP A 7 1.55 -4.02 16.95
N ARG A 8 1.62 -5.04 16.10
CA ARG A 8 2.77 -5.25 15.20
C ARG A 8 2.96 -4.13 14.19
N LEU A 9 1.87 -3.61 13.63
CA LEU A 9 1.96 -2.46 12.73
C LEU A 9 2.46 -1.20 13.47
N ARG A 10 2.03 -0.99 14.73
CA ARG A 10 2.53 0.11 15.57
C ARG A 10 4.02 0.00 15.91
N GLU A 11 4.62 -1.19 15.88
CA GLU A 11 6.08 -1.35 16.01
C GLU A 11 6.84 -0.82 14.78
N VAL A 12 6.19 -0.75 13.62
CA VAL A 12 6.81 -0.36 12.34
C VAL A 12 6.61 1.11 12.01
N PHE A 13 5.41 1.62 12.27
CA PHE A 13 4.99 2.97 11.95
C PHE A 13 5.20 3.92 13.13
N ARG A 14 5.45 5.19 12.83
CA ARG A 14 5.68 6.22 13.85
C ARG A 14 4.37 6.57 14.53
N GLU A 15 4.45 7.16 15.71
CA GLU A 15 3.27 7.74 16.39
C GLU A 15 2.62 8.85 15.54
N SER A 16 3.41 9.53 14.71
CA SER A 16 2.90 10.47 13.74
C SER A 16 2.14 9.81 12.59
N ASP A 17 2.25 8.52 12.32
CA ASP A 17 1.52 7.94 11.18
C ASP A 17 0.07 7.61 11.56
N PHE A 18 -0.86 7.72 10.63
CA PHE A 18 -2.24 7.29 10.87
C PHE A 18 -2.36 5.80 10.56
N LEU A 19 -2.75 5.02 11.55
CA LEU A 19 -3.09 3.60 11.40
C LEU A 19 -4.60 3.42 11.64
N VAL A 20 -5.33 3.09 10.59
CA VAL A 20 -6.80 2.98 10.60
C VAL A 20 -7.20 1.57 10.21
N ARG A 21 -8.19 0.99 10.91
CA ARG A 21 -8.88 -0.22 10.44
C ARG A 21 -9.90 0.21 9.39
N TRP A 22 -9.61 -0.07 8.12
CA TRP A 22 -10.37 0.44 6.99
C TRP A 22 -11.71 -0.28 6.81
N GLY A 23 -11.72 -1.59 7.04
CA GLY A 23 -12.91 -2.45 7.00
C GLY A 23 -12.53 -3.87 7.38
N GLY A 24 -13.45 -4.72 7.84
CA GLY A 24 -13.21 -6.15 8.13
C GLY A 24 -11.82 -6.45 8.74
N GLU A 25 -10.91 -6.93 7.91
CA GLU A 25 -9.51 -7.29 8.21
C GLU A 25 -8.46 -6.39 7.53
N GLU A 26 -8.89 -5.31 6.90
CA GLU A 26 -8.08 -4.35 6.16
C GLU A 26 -7.62 -3.18 7.05
N PHE A 27 -6.36 -2.80 6.87
CA PHE A 27 -5.74 -1.67 7.55
C PHE A 27 -5.22 -0.68 6.51
N LEU A 28 -5.52 0.60 6.70
CA LEU A 28 -4.96 1.71 5.94
C LEU A 28 -3.93 2.42 6.80
N VAL A 29 -2.75 2.66 6.25
CA VAL A 29 -1.70 3.45 6.89
C VAL A 29 -1.36 4.66 6.06
N VAL A 30 -1.40 5.85 6.67
CA VAL A 30 -0.94 7.10 6.07
C VAL A 30 0.36 7.50 6.76
N THR A 31 1.47 7.31 6.06
CA THR A 31 2.79 7.72 6.55
C THR A 31 3.00 9.21 6.31
N ARG A 32 3.40 9.93 7.35
CA ARG A 32 3.72 11.37 7.25
C ARG A 32 5.22 11.56 7.16
N SER A 33 5.63 12.65 6.50
CA SER A 33 7.04 13.07 6.41
C SER A 33 8.00 11.95 5.96
N SER A 34 7.51 11.04 5.12
CA SER A 34 8.28 9.93 4.56
C SER A 34 8.67 10.26 3.12
N ARG A 35 9.90 9.93 2.73
CA ARG A 35 10.31 10.09 1.34
C ARG A 35 9.70 8.97 0.52
N ARG A 36 9.35 9.26 -0.74
CA ARG A 36 8.81 8.26 -1.68
C ARG A 36 9.75 7.07 -1.86
N SER A 37 11.06 7.33 -1.82
CA SER A 37 12.12 6.32 -1.89
C SER A 37 12.06 5.29 -0.75
N ASP A 38 11.55 5.70 0.42
CA ASP A 38 11.53 4.87 1.62
C ASP A 38 10.29 3.94 1.63
N ALA A 39 9.34 4.11 0.70
CA ALA A 39 8.06 3.42 0.70
C ALA A 39 8.19 1.89 0.56
N CYS A 40 9.09 1.42 -0.31
CA CYS A 40 9.37 -0.02 -0.47
C CYS A 40 9.88 -0.64 0.84
N ASP A 41 10.82 0.02 1.51
CA ASP A 41 11.40 -0.46 2.76
C ASP A 41 10.37 -0.44 3.91
N ILE A 42 9.52 0.59 3.96
CA ILE A 42 8.43 0.66 4.93
C ILE A 42 7.43 -0.50 4.70
N ALA A 43 7.04 -0.75 3.46
CA ALA A 43 6.13 -1.84 3.12
C ALA A 43 6.74 -3.21 3.49
N GLU A 44 8.01 -3.44 3.17
CA GLU A 44 8.70 -4.68 3.51
C GLU A 44 8.82 -4.89 5.03
N ARG A 45 9.18 -3.85 5.78
CA ARG A 45 9.22 -3.92 7.26
C ARG A 45 7.84 -4.24 7.84
N ALA A 46 6.78 -3.63 7.34
CA ALA A 46 5.41 -3.89 7.79
C ALA A 46 5.00 -5.35 7.51
N ARG A 47 5.25 -5.83 6.28
CA ARG A 47 4.98 -7.22 5.89
C ARG A 47 5.75 -8.21 6.76
N ALA A 48 7.05 -7.96 6.97
CA ALA A 48 7.91 -8.80 7.79
C ALA A 48 7.51 -8.80 9.28
N ALA A 49 7.13 -7.66 9.85
CA ALA A 49 6.65 -7.58 11.24
C ALA A 49 5.37 -8.40 11.46
N VAL A 50 4.49 -8.42 10.47
CA VAL A 50 3.27 -9.23 10.51
C VAL A 50 3.59 -10.72 10.36
N ALA A 51 4.38 -11.10 9.36
CA ALA A 51 4.68 -12.49 9.05
C ALA A 51 5.72 -13.14 9.99
N GLY A 52 6.55 -12.34 10.67
CA GLY A 52 7.75 -12.80 11.37
C GLY A 52 7.49 -13.58 12.67
N ARG A 53 6.27 -13.59 13.19
CA ARG A 53 5.92 -14.39 14.38
C ARG A 53 4.47 -14.91 14.35
N PRO A 54 4.16 -16.08 14.93
CA PRO A 54 2.78 -16.58 14.97
C PRO A 54 1.85 -15.66 15.78
N PHE A 55 0.58 -15.58 15.42
CA PHE A 55 -0.47 -14.95 16.20
C PHE A 55 -0.97 -15.89 17.29
N ALA A 56 -1.04 -15.42 18.53
CA ALA A 56 -1.61 -16.19 19.63
C ALA A 56 -3.15 -16.13 19.58
N LEU A 57 -3.79 -17.29 19.66
CA LEU A 57 -5.24 -17.44 19.81
C LEU A 57 -5.55 -17.99 21.21
N GLU A 58 -6.83 -18.17 21.49
CA GLU A 58 -7.29 -18.75 22.75
C GLU A 58 -6.75 -20.18 22.94
N ARG A 59 -6.68 -20.61 24.20
CA ARG A 59 -6.26 -21.97 24.59
C ARG A 59 -4.87 -22.36 24.08
N GLY A 60 -3.98 -21.39 23.90
CA GLY A 60 -2.58 -21.61 23.51
C GLY A 60 -2.37 -21.92 22.02
N GLN A 61 -3.41 -21.87 21.19
CA GLN A 61 -3.27 -22.07 19.75
C GLN A 61 -2.43 -20.94 19.12
N ARG A 62 -1.65 -21.27 18.09
CA ARG A 62 -0.83 -20.33 17.34
C ARG A 62 -1.09 -20.47 15.85
N VAL A 63 -1.29 -19.34 15.17
CA VAL A 63 -1.56 -19.30 13.73
C VAL A 63 -0.49 -18.47 13.03
N ASN A 64 0.12 -19.04 11.99
CA ASN A 64 0.96 -18.29 11.07
C ASN A 64 0.06 -17.54 10.10
N ALA A 65 0.21 -16.22 10.07
CA ALA A 65 -0.50 -15.36 9.14
C ALA A 65 0.45 -14.29 8.61
N SER A 66 0.14 -13.80 7.42
CA SER A 66 0.87 -12.74 6.73
C SER A 66 -0.11 -11.64 6.34
N CYS A 67 0.42 -10.55 5.78
CA CYS A 67 -0.38 -9.56 5.08
C CYS A 67 0.14 -9.36 3.66
N SER A 68 -0.73 -8.87 2.79
CA SER A 68 -0.33 -8.29 1.51
C SER A 68 -0.50 -6.78 1.61
N ILE A 69 0.37 -6.02 0.96
CA ILE A 69 0.37 -4.55 1.07
C ILE A 69 0.34 -3.94 -0.32
N GLY A 70 -0.57 -2.99 -0.53
CA GLY A 70 -0.56 -2.09 -1.67
C GLY A 70 -0.25 -0.68 -1.19
N PHE A 71 0.61 0.04 -1.91
CA PHE A 71 0.90 1.44 -1.56
C PHE A 71 1.01 2.33 -2.80
N ALA A 72 0.73 3.61 -2.59
CA ALA A 72 0.94 4.68 -3.56
C ALA A 72 1.33 5.96 -2.81
N ALA A 73 2.19 6.78 -3.42
CA ALA A 73 2.59 8.05 -2.81
C ALA A 73 1.54 9.14 -3.06
N PHE A 74 1.32 10.01 -2.06
CA PHE A 74 0.54 11.23 -2.21
C PHE A 74 1.42 12.47 -1.99
N PRO A 75 1.37 13.50 -2.86
CA PRO A 75 0.65 13.53 -4.15
C PRO A 75 1.16 12.48 -5.13
N PHE A 76 0.34 11.95 -6.03
CA PHE A 76 0.78 10.86 -6.92
C PHE A 76 1.87 11.32 -7.90
N VAL A 77 1.64 12.44 -8.58
CA VAL A 77 2.61 13.10 -9.45
C VAL A 77 3.30 14.21 -8.67
N PRO A 78 4.62 14.11 -8.38
CA PRO A 78 5.30 15.06 -7.49
C PRO A 78 5.21 16.53 -7.95
N TYR A 79 5.29 16.76 -9.25
CA TYR A 79 5.27 18.10 -9.87
C TYR A 79 3.86 18.59 -10.24
N SER A 80 2.81 17.79 -9.99
CA SER A 80 1.42 18.18 -10.22
C SER A 80 0.51 17.63 -9.12
N PRO A 81 0.57 18.20 -7.89
CA PRO A 81 -0.10 17.63 -6.72
C PRO A 81 -1.62 17.47 -6.84
N LEU A 82 -2.25 18.29 -7.69
CA LEU A 82 -3.70 18.30 -7.91
C LEU A 82 -4.14 17.39 -9.07
N SER A 83 -3.22 16.66 -9.71
CA SER A 83 -3.58 15.76 -10.83
C SER A 83 -4.44 14.58 -10.39
N LEU A 84 -4.34 14.17 -9.12
CA LEU A 84 -5.17 13.16 -8.49
C LEU A 84 -5.55 13.57 -7.07
N SER A 85 -6.82 13.38 -6.74
CA SER A 85 -7.32 13.47 -5.36
C SER A 85 -6.77 12.35 -4.49
N TRP A 86 -6.78 12.55 -3.18
CA TRP A 86 -6.35 11.52 -2.23
C TRP A 86 -7.17 10.22 -2.38
N MET A 87 -8.47 10.30 -2.69
CA MET A 87 -9.33 9.12 -2.91
C MET A 87 -8.86 8.31 -4.12
N GLN A 88 -8.46 8.98 -5.21
CA GLN A 88 -7.90 8.28 -6.38
C GLN A 88 -6.56 7.64 -6.08
N VAL A 89 -5.73 8.24 -5.22
CA VAL A 89 -4.46 7.63 -4.78
C VAL A 89 -4.70 6.42 -3.87
N VAL A 90 -5.72 6.46 -3.00
CA VAL A 90 -6.14 5.29 -2.22
C VAL A 90 -6.61 4.17 -3.16
N ALA A 91 -7.36 4.48 -4.22
CA ALA A 91 -7.75 3.48 -5.23
C ALA A 91 -6.55 2.87 -5.96
N LEU A 92 -5.49 3.65 -6.22
CA LEU A 92 -4.22 3.13 -6.76
C LEU A 92 -3.53 2.17 -5.78
N ALA A 93 -3.50 2.52 -4.49
CA ALA A 93 -2.94 1.66 -3.45
C ALA A 93 -3.76 0.37 -3.29
N ASP A 94 -5.08 0.44 -3.34
CA ASP A 94 -5.97 -0.72 -3.28
C ASP A 94 -5.77 -1.65 -4.49
N ARG A 95 -5.64 -1.08 -5.70
CA ARG A 95 -5.30 -1.88 -6.87
C ARG A 95 -3.94 -2.56 -6.73
N ALA A 96 -2.94 -1.84 -6.21
CA ALA A 96 -1.64 -2.45 -5.93
C ALA A 96 -1.76 -3.59 -4.90
N LEU A 97 -2.62 -3.45 -3.89
CA LEU A 97 -2.90 -4.51 -2.90
C LEU A 97 -3.53 -5.74 -3.58
N TYR A 98 -4.45 -5.53 -4.51
CA TYR A 98 -5.01 -6.63 -5.30
C TYR A 98 -3.91 -7.37 -6.09
N LEU A 99 -3.04 -6.64 -6.78
CA LEU A 99 -1.91 -7.24 -7.52
C LEU A 99 -0.95 -8.00 -6.59
N ALA A 100 -0.73 -7.52 -5.37
CA ALA A 100 0.05 -8.24 -4.36
C ALA A 100 -0.62 -9.58 -4.00
N LYS A 101 -1.95 -9.62 -3.88
CA LYS A 101 -2.70 -10.84 -3.61
C LYS A 101 -2.64 -11.83 -4.78
N GLU A 102 -2.69 -11.35 -6.03
CA GLU A 102 -2.53 -12.19 -7.23
C GLU A 102 -1.12 -12.76 -7.37
N ARG A 103 -0.10 -12.02 -6.93
CA ARG A 103 1.31 -12.45 -6.94
C ARG A 103 1.67 -13.45 -5.83
N GLY A 104 0.69 -14.16 -5.27
CA GLY A 104 0.92 -15.20 -4.27
C GLY A 104 0.74 -14.75 -2.82
N ARG A 105 0.28 -13.52 -2.58
CA ARG A 105 0.11 -12.92 -1.23
C ARG A 105 1.45 -12.84 -0.47
N ASN A 106 1.40 -12.46 0.80
CA ASN A 106 2.58 -12.28 1.65
C ASN A 106 3.69 -11.46 0.95
N THR A 107 3.29 -10.38 0.29
CA THR A 107 4.14 -9.56 -0.56
C THR A 107 3.60 -8.13 -0.59
N TRP A 108 4.31 -7.23 -1.25
CA TRP A 108 3.83 -5.87 -1.48
C TRP A 108 3.91 -5.49 -2.95
N VAL A 109 3.10 -4.53 -3.35
CA VAL A 109 3.21 -3.85 -4.65
C VAL A 109 3.03 -2.36 -4.43
N GLY A 110 3.89 -1.57 -5.06
CA GLY A 110 3.77 -0.11 -5.10
C GLY A 110 3.28 0.35 -6.47
N ALA A 111 2.37 1.33 -6.49
CA ALA A 111 2.06 2.11 -7.68
C ALA A 111 2.78 3.46 -7.61
N THR A 112 3.59 3.78 -8.63
CA THR A 112 4.22 5.09 -8.78
C THR A 112 3.92 5.69 -10.14
N ALA A 113 3.93 7.02 -10.21
CA ALA A 113 3.81 7.73 -11.47
C ALA A 113 5.01 7.42 -12.35
N ALA A 114 4.76 7.14 -13.63
CA ALA A 114 5.85 7.00 -14.61
C ALA A 114 6.59 8.33 -14.78
N THR A 115 7.89 8.26 -15.09
CA THR A 115 8.77 9.45 -15.18
C THR A 115 8.26 10.52 -16.15
N ARG A 116 7.55 10.13 -17.22
CA ARG A 116 7.01 11.04 -18.25
C ARG A 116 5.47 11.09 -18.27
N ILE A 117 4.83 10.93 -17.12
CA ILE A 117 3.38 10.96 -17.04
C ILE A 117 2.84 12.35 -17.43
N GLU A 118 1.84 12.39 -18.32
CA GLU A 118 1.09 13.61 -18.63
C GLU A 118 0.05 13.84 -17.52
N PRO A 119 0.18 14.87 -16.65
CA PRO A 119 -0.74 15.05 -15.53
C PRO A 119 -2.13 15.49 -15.98
N LYS A 120 -2.23 16.23 -17.09
CA LYS A 120 -3.50 16.71 -17.61
C LYS A 120 -4.37 15.52 -18.02
N GLY A 121 -5.61 15.49 -17.55
CA GLY A 121 -6.56 14.42 -17.90
C GLY A 121 -6.29 13.08 -17.19
N LEU A 122 -5.35 13.01 -16.24
CA LEU A 122 -4.96 11.74 -15.62
C LEU A 122 -6.10 11.11 -14.82
N ALA A 123 -6.84 11.93 -14.07
CA ALA A 123 -8.02 11.51 -13.33
C ALA A 123 -9.07 10.85 -14.25
N GLU A 124 -9.35 11.48 -15.38
CA GLU A 124 -10.30 11.02 -16.38
C GLU A 124 -9.83 9.73 -17.05
N ARG A 125 -8.53 9.64 -17.38
CA ARG A 125 -7.96 8.39 -17.94
C ARG A 125 -8.05 7.24 -16.96
N ILE A 126 -7.79 7.45 -15.66
CA ILE A 126 -7.96 6.41 -14.63
C ILE A 126 -9.42 5.99 -14.53
N ALA A 127 -10.35 6.93 -14.58
CA ALA A 127 -11.78 6.63 -14.53
C ALA A 127 -12.28 5.84 -15.75
N ILE A 128 -11.76 6.13 -16.95
CA ILE A 128 -12.20 5.50 -18.21
C ILE A 128 -11.52 4.14 -18.44
N LEU A 129 -10.19 4.09 -18.28
CA LEU A 129 -9.39 2.92 -18.66
C LEU A 129 -9.23 1.92 -17.50
N GLY A 130 -9.40 2.39 -16.27
CA GLY A 130 -9.02 1.63 -15.08
C GLY A 130 -7.50 1.57 -14.90
N ILE A 131 -7.08 1.20 -13.69
CA ILE A 131 -5.66 1.23 -13.29
C ILE A 131 -4.83 0.18 -14.06
N ASP A 132 -5.45 -0.95 -14.44
CA ASP A 132 -4.75 -2.04 -15.14
C ASP A 132 -4.33 -1.66 -16.56
N ALA A 133 -5.20 -0.96 -17.28
CA ALA A 133 -4.91 -0.51 -18.63
C ALA A 133 -3.83 0.60 -18.67
N LEU A 134 -3.51 1.19 -17.52
CA LEU A 134 -2.55 2.30 -17.39
C LEU A 134 -1.12 1.86 -17.03
N GLN A 135 -0.90 0.56 -16.81
CA GLN A 135 0.44 0.01 -16.51
C GLN A 135 1.44 0.22 -17.67
N ASN A 136 0.97 0.51 -18.88
CA ASN A 136 1.80 0.80 -20.04
C ASN A 136 1.98 2.32 -20.22
N GLY A 137 3.02 2.87 -19.58
CA GLY A 137 3.52 4.23 -19.82
C GLY A 137 2.90 5.35 -18.95
N THR A 138 1.90 5.03 -18.12
CA THR A 138 1.32 6.00 -17.16
C THR A 138 1.72 5.66 -15.72
N LEU A 139 1.74 4.38 -15.37
CA LEU A 139 2.06 3.88 -14.04
C LEU A 139 3.25 2.93 -14.11
N GLU A 140 4.12 2.99 -13.12
CA GLU A 140 5.17 1.99 -12.90
C GLU A 140 4.83 1.19 -11.63
N LEU A 141 5.02 -0.12 -11.70
CA LEU A 141 4.83 -1.01 -10.56
C LEU A 141 6.16 -1.29 -9.88
N LEU A 142 6.20 -1.03 -8.58
CA LEU A 142 7.29 -1.44 -7.71
C LEU A 142 6.95 -2.79 -7.11
N VAL A 143 7.91 -3.71 -7.13
CA VAL A 143 7.77 -5.08 -6.62
C VAL A 143 9.00 -5.44 -5.80
N PRO A 144 8.89 -6.37 -4.83
CA PRO A 144 10.06 -6.91 -4.16
C PRO A 144 11.01 -7.53 -5.18
N LYS A 145 12.31 -7.45 -4.91
CA LYS A 145 13.34 -8.12 -5.70
C LYS A 145 13.29 -9.63 -5.51
#